data_AF-W0JAZ8-F1
#
_entry.id   AF-W0JAZ8-F1
#
_cell.length_a   1.000
_cell.length_b   1.000
_cell.length_c   1.000
_cell.angle_alpha   90.00
_cell.angle_beta   90.00
_cell.angle_gamma   90.00
#
_symmetry.space_group_name_H-M   'P 1'
#
loop_
_entity.id
_entity.type
_entity.pdbx_description
1 polymer ?
#
loop_
_entity_poly.entity_id
_entity_poly.type
_entity_poly.pdbx_seq_one_letter_code
_entity_poly.pdbx_strand_id
1 'polypeptide(L)' 'MFDGESNRNTYAWFIRLRDGRIVEITAFLDSIAFDKFWRRVQPRKPP' A
#
# COMPACT_ATOMS: atom_id res chain seq x y z
N MET A 1 -1.20 -4.76 6.82
CA MET A 1 -2.56 -5.21 6.45
C MET A 1 -3.28 -6.01 7.54
N PHE A 2 -2.67 -6.28 8.72
CA PHE A 2 -3.38 -6.83 9.87
C PHE A 2 -3.13 -5.97 11.11
N ASP A 3 -3.89 -4.90 11.25
CA ASP A 3 -3.98 -4.05 12.44
C ASP A 3 -5.38 -4.05 13.07
N GLY A 4 -6.29 -4.91 12.58
CA GLY A 4 -7.62 -5.15 13.20
C GLY A 4 -8.61 -3.99 13.05
N GLU A 5 -8.16 -2.81 12.63
CA GLU A 5 -9.02 -1.70 12.23
C GLU A 5 -9.42 -1.85 10.76
N SER A 6 -10.69 -1.61 10.43
CA SER A 6 -11.12 -1.57 9.03
C SER A 6 -10.51 -0.35 8.34
N ASN A 7 -9.29 -0.51 7.85
CA ASN A 7 -8.62 0.49 7.02
C ASN A 7 -9.38 0.59 5.69
N ARG A 8 -10.40 1.44 5.64
CA ARG A 8 -10.99 1.93 4.38
C ARG A 8 -9.98 2.89 3.75
N ASN A 9 -8.93 2.35 3.17
CA ASN A 9 -8.02 3.13 2.34
C ASN A 9 -8.59 3.13 0.92
N THR A 10 -8.96 4.31 0.42
CA THR A 10 -9.31 4.48 -0.98
C THR A 10 -8.02 4.54 -1.77
N TYR A 11 -7.81 3.59 -2.68
CA TYR A 11 -6.61 3.53 -3.50
C TYR A 11 -6.97 3.40 -4.98
N ALA A 12 -6.08 3.87 -5.84
CA ALA A 12 -6.14 3.66 -7.28
C ALA A 12 -4.79 3.15 -7.78
N TRP A 13 -4.83 2.06 -8.55
CA TRP A 13 -3.65 1.48 -9.19
C TRP A 13 -3.78 1.65 -10.69
N PHE A 14 -2.77 2.24 -11.31
CA PHE A 14 -2.62 2.34 -12.76
C PHE A 14 -1.48 1.41 -13.16
N ILE A 15 -1.82 0.38 -13.94
CA ILE A 15 -0.87 -0.66 -14.32
C ILE A 15 -0.71 -0.63 -15.83
N ARG A 16 0.54 -0.53 -16.30
CA ARG A 16 0.89 -0.67 -17.71
C ARG A 16 1.33 -2.11 -17.98
N LEU A 17 0.65 -2.75 -18.93
CA LEU A 17 1.03 -4.05 -19.45
C LEU A 17 1.73 -3.91 -20.81
N ARG A 18 2.74 -4.75 -21.04
CA ARG A 18 3.36 -4.95 -22.35
C ARG A 18 3.72 -6.43 -22.50
N ASP A 19 3.28 -7.05 -23.59
CA ASP A 19 3.52 -8.48 -23.89
C ASP A 19 3.09 -9.41 -22.74
N GLY A 20 1.94 -9.11 -22.12
CA GLY A 20 1.40 -9.86 -20.99
C GLY A 20 2.13 -9.67 -19.66
N ARG A 21 3.13 -8.79 -19.60
CA ARG A 21 3.89 -8.48 -18.39
C ARG A 21 3.59 -7.09 -17.88
N ILE A 22 3.61 -6.92 -16.57
CA ILE A 22 3.56 -5.59 -15.95
C ILE A 22 4.91 -4.92 -16.15
N VAL A 23 4.91 -3.73 -16.77
CA VAL A 23 6.13 -2.94 -17.01
C VAL A 23 6.15 -1.66 -16.19
N GLU A 24 5.01 -1.22 -15.67
CA GLU A 24 4.90 -0.05 -14.82
C GLU A 24 3.69 -0.17 -13.90
N ILE A 25 3.83 0.31 -12.66
CA ILE A 25 2.74 0.44 -11.70
C ILE A 25 2.85 1.81 -11.05
N THR A 26 1.79 2.59 -11.12
CA THR A 26 1.62 3.81 -10.31
C THR A 26 0.48 3.60 -9.33
N ALA A 27 0.75 3.81 -8.04
CA ALA A 27 -0.25 3.69 -6.98
C ALA A 27 -0.51 5.08 -6.37
N PHE A 28 -1.79 5.45 -6.32
CA PHE A 28 -2.28 6.59 -5.55
C PHE A 28 -2.96 6.05 -4.30
N LEU A 29 -2.55 6.59 -3.15
CA LEU A 29 -2.98 6.16 -1.83
C LEU A 29 -3.41 7.37 -1.01
N ASP A 30 -4.38 7.17 -0.11
CA ASP A 30 -4.71 8.17 0.90
C ASP A 30 -3.51 8.34 1.85
N SER A 31 -2.83 9.48 1.72
CA SER A 31 -1.65 9.83 2.52
C SER A 31 -1.92 9.86 4.03
N ILE A 32 -3.15 10.17 4.46
CA ILE A 32 -3.51 10.24 5.89
C ILE A 32 -3.63 8.83 6.47
N ALA A 33 -4.30 7.93 5.76
CA ALA A 33 -4.42 6.53 6.16
C ALA A 33 -3.04 5.86 6.16
N PHE A 34 -2.20 6.17 5.18
CA PHE A 34 -0.85 5.64 5.09
C PHE A 34 0.06 6.13 6.22
N ASP A 35 0.05 7.41 6.56
CA ASP A 35 0.85 7.96 7.67
C ASP A 35 0.42 7.36 9.02
N LYS A 36 -0.90 7.21 9.24
CA LYS A 36 -1.43 6.54 10.45
C LYS A 36 -0.96 5.09 10.56
N PHE A 37 -0.94 4.35 9.46
CA PHE A 37 -0.43 2.99 9.42
C PHE A 37 1.07 2.94 9.75
N TRP A 38 1.88 3.80 9.12
CA TRP A 38 3.33 3.80 9.31
C TRP A 38 3.76 4.18 10.73
N ARG A 39 3.00 5.04 11.40
CA ARG A 39 3.25 5.38 12.82
C ARG A 39 2.96 4.24 13.79
N ARG A 40 2.09 3.29 13.42
CA ARG A 40 1.67 2.19 14.30
C ARG A 40 2.46 0.91 14.09
N VAL A 41 2.94 0.66 12.88
CA VAL A 41 3.71 -0.55 12.58
C VAL A 41 5.16 -0.37 12.98
N GLN A 42 5.57 -1.07 14.04
CA GLN A 42 6.98 -1.23 14.39
C GLN A 42 7.61 -2.28 13.45
N PRO A 43 8.77 -2.00 12.82
CA PRO A 43 9.47 -3.01 12.03
C PRO A 43 9.81 -4.20 12.94
N ARG A 44 9.45 -5.40 12.52
CA ARG A 44 9.80 -6.62 13.25
C ARG A 44 11.32 -6.74 13.26
N LYS A 45 11.93 -6.80 14.45
CA LYS A 45 13.38 -7.05 14.56
C LYS A 45 13.72 -8.35 13.79
N PRO A 46 14.72 -8.32 12.91
CA PRO A 46 15.28 -9.55 12.36
C PRO A 46 15.76 -10.47 13.51
N PRO A 47 15.72 -11.80 13.33
CA PRO A 47 16.28 -12.74 14.30
C PRO A 47 17.79 -12.54 14.48
#